data_AF-A0A6L4Z205-F1
#
_entry.id   AF-A0A6L4Z205-F1
#
_cell.length_a   1.000
_cell.length_b   1.000
_cell.length_c   1.000
_cell.angle_alpha   90.00
_cell.angle_beta   90.00
_cell.angle_gamma   90.00
#
_symmetry.space_group_name_H-M   'P 1'
#
loop_
_entity.id
_entity.type
_entity.pdbx_description
1 polymer ?
#
loop_
_entity_poly.entity_id
_entity_poly.type
_entity_poly.pdbx_seq_one_letter_code
_entity_poly.pdbx_strand_id
1 'polypeptide(L)'
;MKLAEKSKRTLPLPELLATVIRNYRKHQLADKLTAGKHWVETGLVFTTTKGTPFDGSTVLHRLQSILEEAKLPRYRFHDLRHSCASLLLSQGLPARTIMEILGHSQINLTLNTYAHVFPEMTRAAADVMDNLLASKLPNEKNSTK
;
A
#
# COMPACT_ATOMS: atom_id res chain seq x y z
N MET A 1 24.10 1.66 -5.84
CA MET A 1 22.76 1.03 -5.92
C MET A 1 21.91 1.82 -6.92
N LYS A 2 21.80 1.35 -8.17
CA LYS A 2 21.04 2.01 -9.24
C LYS A 2 19.54 1.80 -8.98
N LEU A 3 18.82 2.84 -8.57
CA LEU A 3 17.36 2.82 -8.51
C LEU A 3 16.82 2.93 -9.94
N ALA A 4 16.23 1.86 -10.47
CA ALA A 4 15.58 1.88 -11.78
C ALA A 4 14.45 2.93 -11.79
N GLU A 5 14.35 3.72 -12.86
CA GLU A 5 13.43 4.88 -12.95
C GLU A 5 11.94 4.51 -12.75
N LYS A 6 11.55 3.27 -13.07
CA LYS A 6 10.21 2.70 -12.80
C LYS A 6 9.86 2.55 -11.31
N SER A 7 10.79 2.80 -10.39
CA SER A 7 10.58 2.67 -8.94
C SER A 7 10.14 3.97 -8.26
N LYS A 8 10.37 5.12 -8.92
CA LYS A 8 9.98 6.44 -8.37
C LYS A 8 8.49 6.67 -8.61
N ARG A 9 7.77 7.05 -7.55
CA ARG A 9 6.33 7.28 -7.59
C ARG A 9 5.90 8.24 -6.49
N THR A 10 4.92 9.05 -6.80
CA THR A 10 4.30 9.97 -5.85
C THR A 10 3.05 9.31 -5.30
N LEU A 11 2.96 9.19 -3.99
CA LEU A 11 1.78 8.65 -3.31
C LEU A 11 1.15 9.76 -2.46
N PRO A 12 -0.19 9.88 -2.47
CA PRO A 12 -0.86 10.76 -1.53
C PRO A 12 -0.59 10.25 -0.11
N LEU A 13 -0.08 11.14 0.75
CA LEU A 13 0.25 10.79 2.12
C LEU A 13 -0.98 10.99 3.01
N PRO A 14 -1.53 9.94 3.64
CA PRO A 14 -2.62 10.11 4.60
C PRO A 14 -2.20 11.01 5.76
N GLU A 15 -3.11 11.84 6.25
CA GLU A 15 -2.83 12.79 7.34
C GLU A 15 -2.36 12.10 8.62
N LEU A 16 -2.92 10.92 8.92
CA LEU A 16 -2.48 10.07 10.02
C LEU A 16 -0.99 9.72 9.89
N LEU A 17 -0.56 9.32 8.69
CA LEU A 17 0.83 8.97 8.43
C LEU A 17 1.74 10.20 8.50
N ALA A 18 1.29 11.35 8.00
CA ALA A 18 2.02 12.62 8.15
C ALA A 18 2.22 12.99 9.64
N THR A 19 1.23 12.72 10.48
CA THR A 19 1.32 12.94 11.93
C THR A 19 2.31 11.99 12.59
N VAL A 20 2.27 10.70 12.23
CA VAL A 20 3.23 9.69 12.73
C VAL A 20 4.66 10.08 12.34
N ILE A 21 4.90 10.46 11.08
CA ILE A 21 6.23 10.87 10.60
C ILE A 21 6.73 12.13 11.32
N ARG A 22 5.84 13.12 11.56
CA ARG A 22 6.20 14.32 12.33
C ARG A 22 6.60 13.99 13.77
N ASN A 23 5.88 13.07 14.43
CA ASN A 23 6.24 12.61 15.77
C ASN A 23 7.55 11.83 15.76
N TYR A 24 7.78 11.00 14.75
CA TYR A 24 9.06 10.31 14.58
C TYR A 24 10.23 11.29 14.41
N ARG A 25 10.04 12.37 13.64
CA ARG A 25 11.05 13.43 13.49
C ARG A 25 11.43 14.08 14.83
N LYS A 26 10.48 14.25 15.76
CA LYS A 26 10.80 14.76 17.11
C LYS A 26 11.74 13.82 17.87
N HIS A 27 11.48 12.52 17.81
CA HIS A 27 12.36 11.50 18.41
C HIS A 27 13.75 11.51 17.75
N GLN A 28 13.80 11.60 16.42
CA GLN A 28 15.06 11.69 15.68
C GLN A 28 15.89 12.91 16.08
N LEU A 29 15.25 14.06 16.33
CA LEU A 29 15.94 15.26 16.81
C LEU A 29 16.47 15.07 18.24
N ALA A 30 15.73 14.41 19.11
CA ALA A 30 16.19 14.08 20.46
C ALA A 30 17.38 13.09 20.41
N ASP A 31 17.33 12.08 19.55
CA ASP A 31 18.43 11.16 19.31
C ASP A 31 19.66 11.90 18.76
N LYS A 32 19.47 12.85 17.85
CA LYS A 32 20.53 13.69 17.31
C LYS A 32 21.21 14.53 18.39
N LEU A 33 20.44 15.15 19.27
CA LEU A 33 20.98 15.92 20.41
C LEU A 33 21.78 15.01 21.35
N THR A 34 21.26 13.81 21.61
CA THR A 34 21.90 12.81 22.50
C THR A 34 23.18 12.23 21.91
N ALA A 35 23.19 11.92 20.61
CA ALA A 35 24.35 11.38 19.91
C ALA A 35 25.46 12.43 19.72
N GLY A 36 25.09 13.71 19.62
CA GLY A 36 26.01 14.83 19.48
C GLY A 36 26.99 14.62 18.31
N LYS A 37 28.29 14.53 18.63
CA LYS A 37 29.36 14.32 17.64
C LYS A 37 29.30 12.98 16.90
N HIS A 38 28.58 11.99 17.45
CA HIS A 38 28.44 10.67 16.84
C HIS A 38 27.27 10.59 15.87
N TRP A 39 26.51 11.68 15.70
CA TRP A 39 25.41 11.72 14.75
C TRP A 39 25.92 11.76 13.31
N VAL A 40 25.44 10.84 12.48
CA VAL A 40 25.70 10.82 11.04
C VAL A 40 24.55 11.50 10.31
N GLU A 41 24.84 12.60 9.62
CA GLU A 41 23.85 13.32 8.84
C GLU A 41 23.59 12.60 7.50
N THR A 42 22.56 11.76 7.48
CA THR A 42 22.18 10.96 6.31
C THR A 42 20.99 11.51 5.52
N GLY A 43 20.23 12.46 6.09
CA GLY A 43 19.00 12.97 5.50
C GLY A 43 17.85 11.94 5.41
N LEU A 44 17.99 10.78 6.06
CA LEU A 44 16.98 9.74 6.07
C LEU A 44 15.85 10.03 7.06
N VAL A 45 14.63 9.66 6.69
CA VAL A 45 13.46 9.79 7.58
C VAL A 45 13.53 8.78 8.73
N PHE A 46 14.01 7.56 8.48
CA PHE A 46 14.15 6.51 9.49
C PHE A 46 15.63 6.22 9.73
N THR A 47 16.08 6.43 10.97
CA THR A 47 17.48 6.25 11.36
C THR A 47 17.60 5.53 12.69
N THR A 48 18.75 4.93 12.93
CA THR A 48 19.14 4.53 14.28
C THR A 48 19.35 5.76 15.17
N THR A 49 19.58 5.55 16.46
CA THR A 49 19.91 6.61 17.43
C THR A 49 21.19 7.39 17.07
N LYS A 50 22.00 6.90 16.13
CA LYS A 50 23.23 7.55 15.64
C LYS A 50 23.07 8.20 14.27
N GLY A 51 21.88 8.19 13.67
CA GLY A 51 21.64 8.77 12.34
C GLY A 51 21.98 7.84 11.17
N THR A 52 22.45 6.61 11.45
CA THR A 52 22.75 5.61 10.40
C THR A 52 21.47 4.92 9.89
N PRO A 53 21.48 4.35 8.67
CA PRO A 53 20.37 3.54 8.19
C PRO A 53 20.19 2.28 9.04
N PHE A 54 18.95 1.81 9.15
CA PHE A 54 18.69 0.49 9.71
C PHE A 54 19.18 -0.61 8.78
N ASP A 55 19.79 -1.64 9.36
CA ASP A 55 20.02 -2.89 8.65
C ASP A 55 18.70 -3.66 8.48
N GLY A 56 18.53 -4.31 7.32
CA GLY A 56 17.31 -5.06 7.01
C GLY A 56 17.02 -6.17 8.03
N SER A 57 18.05 -6.82 8.56
CA SER A 57 17.92 -7.86 9.59
C SER A 57 17.45 -7.27 10.91
N THR A 58 17.90 -6.07 11.27
CA THR A 58 17.46 -5.35 12.48
C THR A 58 15.97 -5.04 12.41
N VAL A 59 15.50 -4.56 11.25
CA VAL A 59 14.07 -4.30 11.03
C VAL A 59 13.26 -5.58 11.10
N LEU A 60 13.75 -6.67 10.51
CA LEU A 60 13.07 -7.95 10.52
C LEU A 60 12.98 -8.55 11.94
N HIS A 61 14.06 -8.53 12.71
CA HIS A 61 14.05 -8.99 14.09
C HIS A 61 13.08 -8.18 14.94
N ARG A 62 13.08 -6.84 14.79
CA ARG A 62 12.14 -5.98 15.49
C ARG A 62 10.69 -6.30 15.13
N LEU A 63 10.41 -6.60 13.85
CA LEU A 63 9.09 -7.05 13.43
C LEU A 63 8.72 -8.38 14.11
N GLN A 64 9.62 -9.37 14.15
CA GLN A 64 9.33 -10.65 14.83
C GLN A 64 9.04 -10.46 16.32
N SER A 65 9.83 -9.63 17.02
CA SER A 65 9.57 -9.34 18.43
C SER A 65 8.19 -8.72 18.66
N ILE A 66 7.79 -7.76 17.80
CA ILE A 66 6.44 -7.15 17.89
C ILE A 66 5.35 -8.18 17.62
N LEU A 67 5.54 -9.10 16.67
CA LEU A 67 4.57 -10.16 16.38
C LEU A 67 4.45 -11.15 17.53
N GLU A 68 5.57 -11.51 18.16
CA GLU A 68 5.59 -12.39 19.34
C GLU A 68 4.89 -11.74 20.53
N GLU A 69 5.15 -10.46 20.82
CA GLU A 69 4.44 -9.68 21.85
C GLU A 69 2.92 -9.60 21.57
N ALA A 70 2.54 -9.45 20.30
CA ALA A 70 1.16 -9.43 19.86
C ALA A 70 0.50 -10.83 19.78
N LYS A 71 1.24 -11.90 20.10
CA LYS A 71 0.81 -13.31 19.98
C LYS A 71 0.34 -13.68 18.56
N LEU A 72 0.96 -13.09 17.55
CA LEU A 72 0.68 -13.35 16.15
C LEU A 72 1.66 -14.38 15.56
N PRO A 73 1.26 -15.09 14.49
CA PRO A 73 2.18 -15.92 13.72
C PRO A 73 3.36 -15.12 13.18
N ARG A 74 4.46 -15.82 12.85
CA ARG A 74 5.60 -15.20 12.19
C ARG A 74 5.24 -14.81 10.77
N TYR A 75 5.34 -13.51 10.48
CA TYR A 75 5.15 -12.94 9.15
C TYR A 75 6.45 -12.34 8.63
N ARG A 76 6.62 -12.34 7.31
CA ARG A 76 7.74 -11.71 6.63
C ARG A 76 7.47 -10.22 6.45
N PHE A 77 8.51 -9.44 6.24
CA PHE A 77 8.37 -7.99 6.06
C PHE A 77 7.51 -7.62 4.83
N HIS A 78 7.54 -8.44 3.76
CA HIS A 78 6.69 -8.22 2.59
C HIS A 78 5.20 -8.51 2.84
N ASP A 79 4.87 -9.29 3.86
CA ASP A 79 3.47 -9.60 4.19
C ASP A 79 2.71 -8.36 4.63
N LEU A 80 3.39 -7.38 5.24
CA LEU A 80 2.79 -6.07 5.54
C LEU A 80 2.28 -5.37 4.27
N ARG A 81 3.02 -5.48 3.16
CA ARG A 81 2.61 -4.93 1.86
C ARG A 81 1.44 -5.73 1.28
N HIS A 82 1.44 -7.04 1.47
CA HIS A 82 0.33 -7.90 1.04
C HIS A 82 -0.94 -7.61 1.82
N SER A 83 -0.85 -7.48 3.14
CA SER A 83 -1.98 -7.09 3.99
C SER A 83 -2.56 -5.74 3.57
N CYS A 84 -1.71 -4.76 3.24
CA CYS A 84 -2.18 -3.47 2.70
C CYS A 84 -2.95 -3.65 1.38
N ALA A 85 -2.46 -4.49 0.45
CA ALA A 85 -3.17 -4.80 -0.79
C ALA A 85 -4.53 -5.42 -0.53
N SER A 86 -4.57 -6.43 0.34
CA SER A 86 -5.79 -7.14 0.74
C SER A 86 -6.81 -6.21 1.37
N LEU A 87 -6.38 -5.31 2.26
CA LEU A 87 -7.25 -4.32 2.90
C LEU A 87 -7.82 -3.32 1.89
N LEU A 88 -7.00 -2.78 0.99
CA LEU A 88 -7.49 -1.82 -0.01
C LEU A 88 -8.47 -2.48 -0.98
N LEU A 89 -8.22 -3.74 -1.35
CA LEU A 89 -9.09 -4.48 -2.25
C LEU A 89 -10.41 -4.87 -1.58
N SER A 90 -10.41 -5.22 -0.28
CA SER A 90 -11.64 -5.50 0.45
C SER A 90 -12.54 -4.27 0.62
N GLN A 91 -11.98 -3.07 0.51
CA GLN A 91 -12.73 -1.81 0.44
C GLN A 91 -13.24 -1.49 -0.99
N GLY A 92 -13.06 -2.40 -1.95
CA GLY A 92 -13.56 -2.25 -3.32
C GLY A 92 -12.70 -1.35 -4.22
N LEU A 93 -11.46 -1.01 -3.84
CA LEU A 93 -10.60 -0.23 -4.73
C LEU A 93 -10.19 -1.04 -5.96
N PRO A 94 -10.15 -0.43 -7.15
CA PRO A 94 -9.71 -1.12 -8.36
C PRO A 94 -8.29 -1.67 -8.21
N ALA A 95 -8.08 -2.92 -8.63
CA ALA A 95 -6.77 -3.58 -8.58
C ALA A 95 -5.68 -2.74 -9.27
N ARG A 96 -6.01 -2.03 -10.36
CA ARG A 96 -5.09 -1.12 -11.05
C ARG A 96 -4.57 0.00 -10.15
N THR A 97 -5.45 0.66 -9.41
CA THR A 97 -5.10 1.73 -8.47
C THR A 97 -4.22 1.18 -7.33
N ILE A 98 -4.56 0.01 -6.79
CA ILE A 98 -3.75 -0.65 -5.76
C ILE A 98 -2.36 -0.99 -6.29
N MET A 99 -2.24 -1.46 -7.53
CA MET A 99 -0.96 -1.74 -8.18
C MET A 99 -0.09 -0.48 -8.37
N GLU A 100 -0.68 0.67 -8.66
CA GLU A 100 0.07 1.93 -8.75
C GLU A 100 0.60 2.33 -7.35
N ILE A 101 -0.24 2.18 -6.32
CA ILE A 101 0.10 2.47 -4.91
C ILE A 101 1.13 1.48 -4.34
N LEU A 102 1.13 0.22 -4.77
CA LEU A 102 1.98 -0.87 -4.28
C LEU A 102 3.04 -1.35 -5.28
N GLY A 103 3.17 -0.73 -6.45
CA GLY A 103 4.25 -0.96 -7.41
C GLY A 103 4.12 -2.30 -8.14
N HIS A 104 4.62 -2.34 -9.37
CA HIS A 104 4.44 -3.44 -10.31
C HIS A 104 5.00 -4.80 -9.88
N SER A 105 5.77 -4.89 -8.78
CA SER A 105 6.40 -6.14 -8.36
C SER A 105 5.45 -7.14 -7.70
N GLN A 106 4.20 -6.74 -7.36
CA GLN A 106 3.23 -7.60 -6.67
C GLN A 106 2.04 -8.05 -7.54
N ILE A 107 2.11 -7.80 -8.85
CA ILE A 107 1.07 -8.14 -9.85
C ILE A 107 0.62 -9.61 -9.69
N ASN A 108 1.57 -10.54 -9.60
CA ASN A 108 1.26 -11.97 -9.60
C ASN A 108 0.56 -12.45 -8.33
N LEU A 109 0.81 -11.85 -7.16
CA LEU A 109 0.11 -12.28 -5.94
C LEU A 109 -1.29 -11.66 -5.86
N THR A 110 -1.43 -10.37 -6.14
CA THR A 110 -2.74 -9.69 -6.04
C THR A 110 -3.78 -10.24 -7.02
N LEU A 111 -3.37 -10.56 -8.26
CA LEU A 111 -4.25 -11.20 -9.25
C LEU A 111 -4.62 -12.65 -8.87
N ASN A 112 -3.65 -13.45 -8.41
CA ASN A 112 -3.90 -14.86 -8.08
C ASN A 112 -4.74 -15.03 -6.80
N THR A 113 -4.49 -14.23 -5.77
CA THR A 113 -5.22 -14.35 -4.49
C THR A 113 -6.68 -13.88 -4.61
N TYR A 114 -6.98 -12.98 -5.55
CA TYR A 114 -8.30 -12.37 -5.68
C TYR A 114 -8.96 -12.52 -7.04
N ALA A 115 -8.48 -13.47 -7.85
CA ALA A 115 -9.10 -13.86 -9.12
C ALA A 115 -10.63 -14.10 -8.99
N HIS A 116 -11.11 -14.51 -7.82
CA HIS A 116 -12.53 -14.76 -7.51
C HIS A 116 -13.40 -13.51 -7.38
N VAL A 117 -12.82 -12.32 -7.14
CA VAL A 117 -13.58 -11.05 -7.00
C VAL A 117 -13.77 -10.36 -8.37
N PHE A 118 -12.91 -10.68 -9.34
CA PHE A 118 -13.01 -10.14 -10.70
C PHE A 118 -14.29 -10.56 -11.46
N PRO A 119 -14.82 -11.79 -11.34
CA PRO A 119 -16.10 -12.18 -11.91
C PRO A 119 -17.25 -11.26 -11.50
N GLU A 120 -17.34 -10.88 -10.23
CA GLU A 120 -18.40 -9.99 -9.72
C GLU A 120 -18.26 -8.57 -10.29
N MET A 121 -17.04 -8.05 -10.39
CA MET A 121 -16.79 -6.76 -11.05
C MET A 121 -17.07 -6.80 -12.56
N THR A 122 -16.80 -7.93 -13.21
CA THR A 122 -17.10 -8.12 -14.65
C THR A 122 -18.60 -8.15 -14.89
N ARG A 123 -19.36 -8.81 -14.00
CA ARG A 123 -20.83 -8.81 -14.04
C ARG A 123 -21.38 -7.40 -13.81
N ALA A 124 -20.89 -6.68 -12.81
CA ALA A 124 -21.28 -5.30 -12.55
C ALA A 124 -20.98 -4.37 -13.74
N ALA A 125 -19.84 -4.56 -14.43
CA ALA A 125 -19.52 -3.81 -15.64
C ALA A 125 -20.49 -4.11 -16.80
N ALA A 126 -20.89 -5.37 -16.97
CA ALA A 126 -21.91 -5.76 -17.94
C ALA A 126 -23.27 -5.11 -17.61
N ASP A 127 -23.69 -5.13 -16.35
CA ASP A 127 -24.96 -4.53 -15.92
C ASP A 127 -24.94 -2.99 -16.09
N VAL A 128 -23.79 -2.33 -15.89
CA VAL A 128 -23.62 -0.90 -16.21
C VAL A 128 -23.71 -0.64 -17.72
N MET A 129 -23.11 -1.50 -18.55
CA MET A 129 -23.26 -1.40 -20.01
C MET A 129 -24.71 -1.60 -20.44
N ASP A 130 -25.41 -2.58 -19.88
CA ASP A 130 -26.83 -2.81 -20.16
C ASP A 130 -27.67 -1.58 -19.80
N ASN A 131 -27.43 -0.96 -18.64
CA ASN A 131 -28.13 0.26 -18.25
C ASN A 131 -27.83 1.46 -19.18
N LEU A 132 -26.56 1.64 -19.56
CA LEU A 132 -26.16 2.71 -20.48
C LEU A 132 -26.77 2.52 -21.88
N LEU A 133 -26.76 1.30 -22.39
CA LEU A 133 -27.32 0.96 -23.70
C LEU A 133 -28.85 0.96 -23.69
N ALA A 134 -29.49 0.46 -22.62
CA ALA A 134 -30.94 0.50 -22.45
C ALA A 134 -31.49 1.94 -22.40
N SER A 135 -30.74 2.88 -21.83
CA SER A 135 -31.10 4.31 -21.86
C SER A 135 -31.02 4.96 -23.26
N LYS A 136 -30.36 4.29 -24.21
CA LYS A 136 -30.10 4.77 -25.58
C LYS A 136 -30.89 4.01 -26.65
N LEU A 137 -31.52 2.88 -26.30
CA LEU A 137 -32.35 2.12 -27.23
C LEU A 137 -33.72 2.81 -27.36
N PRO A 138 -34.19 3.11 -28.59
CA PRO A 138 -35.53 3.64 -28.80
C PRO A 138 -36.55 2.64 -28.25
N ASN A 139 -37.47 3.14 -27.44
CA ASN A 139 -38.55 2.36 -26.85
C ASN A 139 -39.48 1.93 -27.98
N GLU A 140 -39.27 0.74 -28.55
CA GLU A 140 -40.23 0.10 -29.46
C GLU A 140 -41.45 -0.38 -28.65
N LYS A 141 -42.20 0.59 -28.14
CA LYS A 141 -43.58 0.43 -27.70
C LYS A 141 -44.39 1.52 -28.35
N ASN A 142 -44.72 1.32 -29.63
CA ASN A 142 -45.96 1.77 -30.26
C ASN A 142 -46.04 1.23 -31.70
N SER A 143 -46.59 0.01 -31.86
CA SER A 143 -47.68 -0.21 -32.82
C SER A 143 -48.36 -1.54 -32.52
N THR A 144 -49.42 -1.46 -31.70
CA THR A 144 -50.52 -2.42 -31.75
C THR A 144 -51.52 -1.88 -32.75
N LYS A 145 -51.51 -2.44 -33.96
CA LYS A 145 -52.61 -2.68 -34.90
C LYS A 145 -52.13 -2.68 -36.34
#